data_AF-A0A8T5F7L2-F1
#
_entry.id   AF-A0A8T5F7L2-F1
#
_cell.length_a   1.000
_cell.length_b   1.000
_cell.length_c   1.000
_cell.angle_alpha   90.00
_cell.angle_beta   90.00
_cell.angle_gamma   90.00
#
_symmetry.space_group_name_H-M   'P 1'
#
loop_
_entity.id
_entity.type
_entity.pdbx_description
1 polymer ?
#
loop_
_entity_poly.entity_id
_entity_poly.type
_entity_poly.pdbx_seq_one_letter_code
_entity_poly.pdbx_strand_id
1 'polypeptide(L)'
;RKVLSIMVGGQNNMGVVMKELIADPETTDAKKMPDYIQKVIKDLHSESEEIKQMKLEAESFDEKEFLSAELNSIGKKEFGVEITVYSESDSDIYDPKGKARHARPFKPAILIE
;
A
#
# COMPACT_ATOMS: atom_id res chain seq x y z
N ARG A 1 8.08 -1.28 -3.26
CA ARG A 1 8.01 -1.34 -4.74
C ARG A 1 8.63 -2.60 -5.34
N LYS A 2 9.75 -3.13 -4.81
CA LYS A 2 10.42 -4.34 -5.31
C LYS A 2 9.48 -5.53 -5.60
N VAL A 3 8.51 -5.81 -4.71
CA VAL A 3 7.51 -6.87 -4.92
C VAL A 3 6.68 -6.67 -6.19
N LEU A 4 6.25 -5.43 -6.46
CA LEU A 4 5.51 -5.08 -7.68
C LEU A 4 6.37 -5.33 -8.92
N SER A 5 7.65 -4.92 -8.90
CA SER A 5 8.59 -5.14 -10.00
C SER A 5 8.81 -6.63 -10.29
N ILE A 6 8.96 -7.45 -9.25
CA ILE A 6 9.12 -8.91 -9.39
C ILE A 6 7.86 -9.54 -9.99
N MET A 7 6.68 -9.08 -9.55
CA MET A 7 5.40 -9.60 -10.04
C MET A 7 5.10 -9.25 -11.49
N VAL A 8 5.41 -8.04 -11.94
CA VAL A 8 5.34 -7.64 -13.37
C VAL A 8 6.29 -8.49 -14.22
N GLY A 9 7.43 -8.89 -13.67
CA GLY A 9 8.39 -9.79 -14.34
C GLY A 9 7.93 -11.25 -14.47
N GLY A 10 6.68 -11.58 -14.12
CA GLY A 10 6.11 -12.93 -14.25
C GLY A 10 6.53 -13.92 -13.16
N GLN A 11 7.37 -13.51 -12.21
CA GLN A 11 7.75 -14.30 -11.05
C GLN A 11 6.83 -13.96 -9.87
N ASN A 12 5.89 -14.84 -9.55
CA ASN A 12 4.77 -14.50 -8.67
C ASN A 12 4.54 -15.49 -7.51
N ASN A 13 5.46 -16.42 -7.32
CA ASN A 13 5.44 -17.38 -6.22
C ASN A 13 6.14 -16.81 -4.98
N MET A 14 5.53 -16.99 -3.81
CA MET A 14 6.04 -16.50 -2.51
C MET A 14 7.51 -16.84 -2.27
N GLY A 15 7.93 -18.08 -2.58
CA GLY A 15 9.32 -18.49 -2.39
C GLY A 15 10.33 -17.75 -3.27
N VAL A 16 9.93 -17.40 -4.50
CA VAL A 16 10.79 -16.65 -5.43
C VAL A 16 10.87 -15.18 -4.99
N VAL A 17 9.72 -14.57 -4.70
CA VAL A 17 9.65 -13.18 -4.21
C VAL A 17 10.46 -13.03 -2.92
N MET A 18 10.32 -13.92 -1.96
CA MET A 18 11.10 -13.88 -0.71
C MET A 18 12.59 -14.01 -0.96
N LYS A 19 13.02 -14.91 -1.84
CA LYS A 19 14.45 -15.10 -2.15
C LYS A 19 15.06 -13.83 -2.76
N GLU A 20 14.36 -13.21 -3.71
CA GLU A 20 14.78 -11.95 -4.34
C GLU A 20 14.83 -10.79 -3.32
N LEU A 21 13.81 -10.65 -2.46
CA LEU A 21 13.81 -9.63 -1.42
C LEU A 21 14.93 -9.81 -0.40
N ILE A 22 15.30 -11.05 -0.09
CA ILE A 22 16.37 -11.37 0.85
C ILE A 22 17.75 -11.14 0.24
N ALA A 23 17.88 -11.34 -1.06
CA ALA A 23 19.14 -11.13 -1.78
C ALA A 23 19.50 -9.64 -1.91
N ASP A 24 18.49 -8.76 -1.84
CA ASP A 24 18.65 -7.31 -1.92
C ASP A 24 18.93 -6.70 -0.53
N PRO A 25 20.06 -5.99 -0.34
CA PRO A 25 20.41 -5.33 0.92
C PRO A 25 19.33 -4.40 1.46
N GLU A 26 18.59 -3.71 0.58
CA GLU A 26 17.57 -2.72 0.96
C GLU A 26 16.27 -3.37 1.44
N THR A 27 16.03 -4.65 1.12
CA THR A 27 14.81 -5.36 1.50
C THR A 27 15.04 -6.57 2.40
N THR A 28 16.22 -6.67 3.02
CA THR A 28 16.56 -7.78 3.94
C THR A 28 15.58 -7.96 5.10
N ASP A 29 14.95 -6.87 5.55
CA ASP A 29 13.90 -6.88 6.58
C ASP A 29 12.62 -7.62 6.16
N ALA A 30 12.47 -7.98 4.88
CA ALA A 30 11.41 -8.83 4.38
C ALA A 30 11.26 -10.14 5.18
N LYS A 31 12.36 -10.69 5.70
CA LYS A 31 12.34 -11.89 6.56
C LYS A 31 11.53 -11.71 7.84
N LYS A 32 11.45 -10.49 8.35
CA LYS A 32 10.74 -10.16 9.61
C LYS A 32 9.24 -9.99 9.40
N MET A 33 8.78 -9.88 8.14
CA MET A 33 7.39 -9.54 7.79
C MET A 33 6.81 -10.46 6.68
N PRO A 34 6.85 -11.79 6.83
CA PRO A 34 6.36 -12.72 5.80
C PRO A 34 4.86 -12.57 5.52
N ASP A 35 4.04 -12.32 6.57
CA ASP A 35 2.59 -12.15 6.43
C ASP A 35 2.23 -10.91 5.61
N TYR A 36 3.01 -9.83 5.76
CA TYR A 36 2.84 -8.60 4.97
C TYR A 36 3.11 -8.86 3.49
N ILE A 37 4.20 -9.56 3.19
CA ILE A 37 4.60 -9.88 1.82
C ILE A 37 3.56 -10.79 1.16
N GLN A 38 3.07 -11.81 1.88
CA GLN A 38 2.02 -12.68 1.39
C GLN A 38 0.74 -11.90 1.06
N LYS A 39 0.36 -10.95 1.91
CA LYS A 39 -0.79 -10.06 1.68
C LYS A 39 -0.59 -9.19 0.43
N VAL A 40 0.58 -8.58 0.26
CA VAL A 40 0.90 -7.75 -0.92
C VAL A 40 0.86 -8.57 -2.20
N ILE A 41 1.44 -9.77 -2.20
CA ILE A 41 1.38 -10.68 -3.36
C ILE A 41 -0.06 -11.03 -3.71
N LYS A 42 -0.89 -11.33 -2.69
CA LYS A 42 -2.31 -11.64 -2.90
C LYS A 42 -3.09 -10.45 -3.46
N ASP A 43 -2.83 -9.24 -2.97
CA ASP A 43 -3.46 -8.03 -3.49
C ASP A 43 -3.08 -7.81 -4.96
N LEU A 44 -1.79 -7.92 -5.28
CA LEU A 44 -1.32 -7.78 -6.66
C LEU A 44 -1.91 -8.86 -7.57
N HIS A 45 -2.05 -10.11 -7.12
CA HIS A 45 -2.74 -11.15 -7.89
C HIS A 45 -4.21 -10.83 -8.19
N SER A 46 -4.87 -10.02 -7.37
CA SER A 46 -6.25 -9.60 -7.61
C SER A 46 -6.39 -8.45 -8.62
N GLU A 47 -5.27 -7.90 -9.09
CA GLU A 47 -5.22 -6.79 -10.05
C GLU A 47 -4.77 -7.28 -11.44
N SER A 48 -5.19 -6.57 -12.49
CA SER A 48 -4.74 -6.86 -13.86
C SER A 48 -3.27 -6.48 -14.07
N GLU A 49 -2.62 -7.11 -15.05
CA GLU A 49 -1.24 -6.77 -15.43
C GLU A 49 -1.08 -5.31 -15.86
N GLU A 50 -2.10 -4.75 -16.53
CA GLU A 50 -2.15 -3.34 -16.94
C GLU A 50 -2.07 -2.40 -15.74
N ILE A 51 -2.83 -2.68 -14.67
CA ILE A 51 -2.82 -1.88 -13.43
C ILE A 51 -1.46 -1.98 -12.74
N LYS A 52 -0.86 -3.18 -12.69
CA LYS A 52 0.47 -3.37 -12.10
C LYS A 52 1.54 -2.58 -12.85
N GLN A 53 1.49 -2.63 -14.18
CA GLN A 53 2.41 -1.90 -15.05
C GLN A 53 2.26 -0.38 -14.86
N MET A 54 1.03 0.12 -14.87
CA MET A 54 0.74 1.54 -14.60
C MET A 54 1.27 2.00 -13.24
N LYS A 55 1.08 1.19 -12.19
CA LYS A 55 1.62 1.48 -10.84
C LYS A 55 3.14 1.47 -10.77
N LEU A 56 3.80 0.66 -11.61
CA LEU A 56 5.26 0.59 -11.69
C LEU A 56 5.83 1.81 -12.42
N GLU A 57 5.15 2.27 -13.47
CA GLU A 57 5.51 3.45 -14.27
C GLU A 57 5.22 4.78 -13.53
N ALA A 58 4.30 4.78 -12.58
CA ALA A 58 4.05 5.89 -11.68
C ALA A 58 5.26 6.10 -10.72
N GLU A 59 6.30 6.74 -11.24
CA GLU A 59 7.61 6.89 -10.58
C GLU A 59 7.52 7.67 -9.27
N SER A 60 6.65 8.66 -9.18
CA SER A 60 6.30 9.33 -7.93
C SER A 60 4.80 9.65 -7.90
N PHE A 61 4.15 9.24 -6.82
CA PHE A 61 2.75 9.55 -6.55
C PHE A 61 2.62 9.76 -5.05
N ASP A 62 2.31 10.98 -4.63
CA ASP A 62 2.03 11.28 -3.23
C ASP A 62 0.57 10.91 -2.93
N GLU A 63 0.38 9.67 -2.46
CA GLU A 63 -0.95 9.15 -2.10
C GLU A 63 -1.62 10.00 -1.00
N LYS A 64 -0.84 10.50 -0.04
CA LYS A 64 -1.39 11.26 1.11
C LYS A 64 -1.90 12.61 0.63
N GLU A 65 -1.10 13.35 -0.13
CA GLU A 65 -1.49 14.66 -0.65
C GLU A 65 -2.71 14.54 -1.56
N PHE A 66 -2.68 13.59 -2.50
CA PHE A 66 -3.79 13.35 -3.44
C PHE A 66 -5.09 13.02 -2.70
N LEU A 67 -5.06 12.06 -1.76
CA LEU A 67 -6.25 11.69 -1.00
C LEU A 67 -6.76 12.84 -0.12
N SER A 68 -5.86 13.62 0.47
CA SER A 68 -6.23 14.77 1.30
C SER A 68 -6.94 15.85 0.48
N ALA A 69 -6.46 16.13 -0.73
CA ALA A 69 -7.06 17.14 -1.61
C ALA A 69 -8.46 16.72 -2.10
N GLU A 70 -8.58 15.48 -2.60
CA GLU A 70 -9.81 15.00 -3.23
C GLU A 70 -10.89 14.63 -2.21
N LEU A 71 -10.53 13.92 -1.14
CA LEU A 71 -11.51 13.39 -0.19
C LEU A 71 -12.12 14.47 0.70
N ASN A 72 -11.39 15.54 1.01
CA ASN A 72 -11.93 16.64 1.81
C ASN A 72 -13.18 17.26 1.16
N SER A 73 -13.13 17.46 -0.16
CA SER A 73 -14.23 18.06 -0.91
C SER A 73 -15.40 17.07 -1.08
N ILE A 74 -15.10 15.81 -1.40
CA ILE A 74 -16.11 14.77 -1.66
C ILE A 74 -16.80 14.34 -0.37
N GLY A 75 -16.04 14.10 0.71
CA GLY A 75 -16.56 13.65 1.99
C GLY A 75 -17.62 14.57 2.56
N LYS A 76 -17.34 15.88 2.56
CA LYS A 76 -18.27 16.87 3.09
C LYS A 76 -19.48 17.08 2.18
N LYS A 77 -19.28 17.09 0.87
CA LYS A 77 -20.34 17.38 -0.10
C LYS A 77 -21.31 16.21 -0.29
N GLU A 78 -20.78 15.00 -0.45
CA GLU A 78 -21.58 13.82 -0.79
C GLU A 78 -22.07 13.06 0.44
N PHE A 79 -21.27 13.04 1.52
CA PHE A 79 -21.56 12.22 2.70
C PHE A 79 -21.80 13.04 3.97
N GLY A 80 -21.54 14.35 3.95
CA GLY A 80 -21.68 15.22 5.12
C GLY A 80 -20.71 14.89 6.26
N VAL A 81 -19.61 14.17 5.97
CA VAL A 81 -18.61 13.75 6.95
C VAL A 81 -17.30 14.51 6.76
N GLU A 82 -16.58 14.70 7.86
CA GLU A 82 -15.19 15.16 7.78
C GLU A 82 -14.28 13.95 7.57
N ILE A 83 -13.39 14.06 6.58
CA ILE A 83 -12.40 13.02 6.27
C ILE A 83 -11.04 13.58 6.67
N THR A 84 -10.26 12.79 7.38
CA THR A 84 -8.86 13.13 7.69
C THR A 84 -7.96 12.00 7.20
N VAL A 85 -6.86 12.37 6.56
CA VAL A 85 -5.92 11.43 5.94
C VAL A 85 -4.58 11.52 6.68
N TYR A 86 -4.08 10.38 7.14
CA TYR A 86 -2.81 10.25 7.84
C TYR A 86 -1.90 9.25 7.11
N SER A 87 -0.60 9.43 7.23
CA SER A 87 0.41 8.41 6.94
C SER A 87 0.60 7.51 8.16
N GLU A 88 0.94 6.24 7.94
CA GLU A 88 1.28 5.32 9.05
C GLU A 88 2.46 5.85 9.90
N SER A 89 3.36 6.62 9.27
CA SER A 89 4.55 7.17 9.91
C SER A 89 4.32 8.52 10.62
N ASP A 90 3.12 9.09 10.54
CA ASP A 90 2.81 10.37 11.17
C ASP A 90 2.78 10.24 12.71
N SER A 91 3.44 11.14 13.42
CA SER A 91 3.52 11.10 14.89
C SER A 91 2.22 11.50 15.58
N ASP A 92 1.33 12.18 14.87
CA ASP A 92 0.04 12.71 15.31
C ASP A 92 -1.16 11.90 14.77
N ILE A 93 -0.91 10.68 14.27
CA ILE A 93 -1.96 9.83 13.75
C ILE A 93 -3.03 9.52 14.81
N TYR A 94 -4.29 9.84 14.48
CA TYR A 94 -5.45 9.45 15.28
C TYR A 94 -5.94 8.07 14.86
N ASP A 95 -5.54 7.03 15.60
CA ASP A 95 -5.94 5.64 15.34
C ASP A 95 -6.25 4.86 16.64
N PRO A 96 -7.37 5.17 17.32
CA PRO A 96 -7.76 4.50 18.56
C PRO A 96 -7.98 2.97 18.40
N LYS A 97 -8.21 2.49 17.17
CA LYS A 97 -8.44 1.06 16.89
C LYS A 97 -7.20 0.35 16.30
N GLY A 98 -6.07 1.03 16.16
CA GLY A 98 -4.84 0.44 15.61
C GLY A 98 -5.02 -0.14 14.20
N LYS A 99 -5.84 0.49 13.36
CA LYS A 99 -6.09 0.11 11.97
C LYS A 99 -4.96 0.51 11.01
N ALA A 100 -4.14 1.50 11.32
CA ALA A 100 -3.07 2.03 10.45
C ALA A 100 -2.13 0.94 9.94
N ARG A 101 -1.74 -0.02 10.80
CA ARG A 101 -0.91 -1.19 10.43
C ARG A 101 -1.49 -2.12 9.35
N HIS A 102 -2.78 -1.96 9.02
CA HIS A 102 -3.45 -2.72 7.96
C HIS A 102 -3.45 -1.98 6.62
N ALA A 103 -3.09 -0.68 6.63
CA ALA A 103 -2.92 0.10 5.43
C ALA A 103 -1.74 -0.45 4.62
N ARG A 104 -1.88 -0.42 3.30
CA ARG A 104 -0.86 -0.82 2.34
C ARG A 104 -0.86 0.20 1.20
N PRO A 105 0.24 0.33 0.45
CA PRO A 105 0.25 1.16 -0.76
C PRO A 105 -0.93 0.84 -1.68
N PHE A 106 -1.62 1.86 -2.18
CA PHE A 106 -2.87 1.74 -2.97
C PHE A 106 -4.05 1.06 -2.27
N LYS A 107 -3.97 0.80 -0.96
CA LYS A 107 -5.02 0.13 -0.18
C LYS A 107 -5.09 0.71 1.24
N PRO A 108 -5.69 1.90 1.41
CA PRO A 108 -5.74 2.58 2.70
C PRO A 108 -6.57 1.80 3.72
N ALA A 109 -6.28 2.00 5.00
CA ALA A 109 -7.12 1.53 6.10
C ALA A 109 -8.11 2.63 6.49
N ILE A 110 -9.40 2.27 6.61
CA ILE A 110 -10.46 3.23 6.95
C ILE A 110 -10.95 2.98 8.38
N LEU A 111 -10.89 4.05 9.18
CA LEU A 111 -11.54 4.14 10.48
C LEU A 111 -12.83 4.94 10.31
N ILE A 112 -13.93 4.41 10.83
CA ILE A 112 -15.23 5.08 10.92
C ILE A 112 -15.64 4.99 12.38
N GLU A 113 -16.10 6.12 12.92
CA GLU A 113 -16.62 6.29 14.27
C GLU A 113 -17.90 7.13 14.28
#